data_AF-A0A0R2M486-F1
#
_entry.id   AF-A0A0R2M486-F1
#
_cell.length_a   1.000
_cell.length_b   1.000
_cell.length_c   1.000
_cell.angle_alpha   90.00
_cell.angle_beta   90.00
_cell.angle_gamma   90.00
#
_symmetry.space_group_name_H-M   'P 1'
#
loop_
_entity.id
_entity.type
_entity.pdbx_description
1 polymer ?
#
loop_
_entity_poly.entity_id
_entity_poly.type
_entity_poly.pdbx_seq_one_letter_code
_entity_poly.pdbx_strand_id
1 'polypeptide(L)'
;MLGKWYTYTNFGYGKKKIYKIHLTNKNLRKYKKHKVYNGKKALKTSKYWTATQIGKYHGYRWIHTYGWQQSAGDGDYYNLHKFGKHKVLTAAGGARIWVSAHYYRSKSVAKKMGTKHYRKFIYYPDLW
;
A
#
# COMPACT_ATOMS: atom_id res chain seq x y z
N MET A 1 2.67 11.62 -0.04
CA MET A 1 2.59 10.65 1.07
C MET A 1 3.73 10.78 2.07
N LEU A 2 4.64 11.76 1.94
CA LEU A 2 5.88 11.79 2.71
C LEU A 2 5.67 12.03 4.21
N GLY A 3 6.69 11.68 5.00
CA GLY A 3 6.75 11.91 6.44
C GLY A 3 6.31 10.70 7.27
N LYS A 4 6.13 10.94 8.57
CA LYS A 4 5.76 9.91 9.56
C LYS A 4 4.28 9.60 9.48
N TRP A 5 3.96 8.33 9.70
CA TRP A 5 2.62 7.76 9.70
C TRP A 5 2.52 6.68 10.76
N TYR A 6 1.36 6.54 11.39
CA TYR A 6 1.12 5.65 12.51
C TYR A 6 -0.14 4.83 12.32
N THR A 7 -0.10 3.54 12.66
CA THR A 7 -1.28 2.67 12.71
C THR A 7 -1.36 1.98 14.06
N TYR A 8 -2.57 1.65 14.51
CA TYR A 8 -2.82 0.88 15.72
C TYR A 8 -3.49 -0.44 15.35
N THR A 9 -2.71 -1.51 15.31
CA THR A 9 -3.14 -2.83 14.85
C THR A 9 -2.33 -3.92 15.54
N ASN A 10 -2.58 -5.19 15.22
CA ASN A 10 -1.89 -6.36 15.74
C ASN A 10 -1.23 -7.26 14.65
N PHE A 11 -1.19 -6.86 13.37
CA PHE A 11 -0.49 -7.53 12.25
C PHE A 11 -0.21 -9.05 12.43
N GLY A 12 -1.25 -9.83 12.74
CA GLY A 12 -1.19 -11.29 12.81
C GLY A 12 -0.88 -11.92 14.17
N TYR A 13 -0.13 -11.30 15.10
CA TYR A 13 0.19 -11.96 16.38
C TYR A 13 0.42 -10.98 17.54
N GLY A 14 -0.34 -11.13 18.63
CA GLY A 14 -0.13 -10.46 19.92
C GLY A 14 -0.98 -9.21 20.19
N LYS A 15 -0.57 -8.42 21.20
CA LYS A 15 -1.32 -7.25 21.69
C LYS A 15 -1.27 -6.09 20.67
N LYS A 16 -2.41 -5.41 20.47
CA LYS A 16 -2.50 -4.20 19.64
C LYS A 16 -1.50 -3.15 20.09
N LYS A 17 -0.66 -2.68 19.16
CA LYS A 17 0.37 -1.66 19.42
C LYS A 17 0.45 -0.64 18.29
N ILE A 18 1.14 0.47 18.58
CA ILE A 18 1.37 1.53 17.59
C ILE A 18 2.58 1.16 16.73
N TYR A 19 2.36 1.08 15.43
CA TYR A 19 3.41 0.95 14.43
C TYR A 19 3.63 2.29 13.74
N LYS A 20 4.85 2.53 13.28
CA LYS A 20 5.27 3.76 12.61
C LYS A 20 5.96 3.42 11.29
N ILE A 21 5.58 4.12 10.22
CA ILE A 21 6.33 4.13 8.96
C ILE A 21 6.79 5.56 8.65
N HIS A 22 7.90 5.67 7.93
CA HIS A 22 8.43 6.95 7.44
C HIS A 22 8.63 6.88 5.93
N LEU A 23 7.77 7.58 5.18
CA LEU A 23 7.86 7.60 3.72
C LEU A 23 8.74 8.77 3.26
N THR A 24 9.73 8.46 2.42
CA THR A 24 10.66 9.43 1.84
C THR A 24 10.67 9.32 0.32
N ASN A 25 11.18 10.35 -0.37
CA ASN A 25 11.28 10.38 -1.83
C ASN A 25 12.36 9.43 -2.39
N LYS A 26 13.24 8.85 -1.55
CA LYS A 26 14.41 8.07 -2.01
C LYS A 26 14.04 6.89 -2.93
N ASN A 27 12.83 6.35 -2.82
CA ASN A 27 12.37 5.20 -3.61
C ASN A 27 11.22 5.50 -4.59
N LEU A 28 10.66 6.72 -4.58
CA LEU A 28 9.50 7.08 -5.41
C LEU A 28 9.87 7.66 -6.78
N ARG A 29 11.16 7.77 -7.13
CA ARG A 29 11.63 8.58 -8.27
C ARG A 29 11.92 7.82 -9.58
N LYS A 30 11.90 6.49 -9.60
CA LYS A 30 12.18 5.72 -10.83
C LYS A 30 10.89 5.14 -11.43
N TYR A 31 10.01 6.03 -11.90
CA TYR A 31 8.89 5.62 -12.72
C TYR A 31 9.41 5.26 -14.13
N LYS A 32 9.37 3.98 -14.47
CA LYS A 32 9.20 3.57 -15.87
C LYS A 32 7.84 2.91 -15.97
N LYS A 33 7.02 3.34 -16.93
CA LYS A 33 5.76 2.66 -17.25
C LYS A 33 6.10 1.19 -17.50
N HIS A 34 5.60 0.31 -16.65
CA HIS A 34 5.87 -1.12 -16.76
C HIS A 34 5.30 -1.65 -18.07
N LYS A 35 6.11 -2.42 -18.79
CA LYS A 35 5.68 -3.28 -19.89
C LYS A 35 6.18 -4.68 -19.54
N VAL A 36 5.28 -5.65 -19.53
CA VAL A 36 5.64 -7.07 -19.41
C VAL A 36 6.39 -7.44 -20.69
N TYR A 37 7.51 -8.14 -20.56
CA TYR A 37 8.34 -8.55 -21.69
C TYR A 37 8.59 -10.05 -21.60
N ASN A 38 8.38 -10.76 -22.70
CA ASN A 38 8.61 -12.21 -22.74
C ASN A 38 9.99 -12.54 -23.34
N GLY A 39 10.54 -13.71 -22.97
CA GLY A 39 11.77 -14.27 -23.56
C GLY A 39 13.06 -13.49 -23.24
N LYS A 40 14.06 -13.55 -24.13
CA LYS A 40 15.41 -12.94 -23.92
C LYS A 40 15.37 -11.44 -23.58
N LYS A 41 14.30 -10.74 -23.97
CA LYS A 41 14.09 -9.31 -23.66
C LYS A 41 13.74 -9.07 -22.19
N ALA A 42 13.09 -10.04 -21.55
CA ALA A 42 12.84 -10.01 -20.12
C ALA A 42 14.17 -9.86 -19.36
N LEU A 43 15.11 -10.79 -19.55
CA LEU A 43 16.40 -10.84 -18.84
C LEU A 43 17.21 -9.53 -18.89
N LYS A 44 17.07 -8.74 -19.95
CA LYS A 44 17.74 -7.43 -20.11
C LYS A 44 17.08 -6.29 -19.34
N THR A 45 15.81 -6.44 -18.99
CA THR A 45 14.98 -5.41 -18.30
C THR A 45 14.89 -5.60 -16.79
N SER A 46 15.42 -6.70 -16.25
CA SER A 46 15.47 -7.03 -14.81
C SER A 46 16.37 -6.10 -13.99
N LYS A 47 17.08 -5.15 -14.64
CA LYS A 47 17.95 -4.15 -13.98
C LYS A 47 17.23 -3.35 -12.88
N TYR A 48 15.90 -3.26 -12.93
CA TYR A 48 15.07 -2.77 -11.85
C TYR A 48 14.09 -3.87 -11.42
N TRP A 49 14.33 -4.43 -10.22
CA TRP A 49 13.51 -5.50 -9.64
C TRP A 49 12.10 -5.08 -9.24
N THR A 50 11.82 -3.77 -9.23
CA THR A 50 10.52 -3.20 -8.86
C THR A 50 10.00 -2.27 -9.95
N ALA A 51 8.69 -2.32 -10.15
CA ALA A 51 7.94 -1.44 -11.03
C ALA A 51 6.87 -0.68 -10.24
N THR A 52 6.41 0.45 -10.79
CA THR A 52 5.34 1.23 -10.19
C THR A 52 4.34 1.68 -11.25
N GLN A 53 3.05 1.60 -10.94
CA GLN A 53 1.99 2.16 -11.75
C GLN A 53 0.93 2.85 -10.90
N ILE A 54 0.12 3.69 -11.54
CA ILE A 54 -0.99 4.39 -10.90
C ILE A 54 -2.28 3.93 -11.56
N GLY A 55 -3.29 3.61 -10.76
CA GLY A 55 -4.59 3.17 -11.25
C GLY A 55 -5.73 3.63 -10.35
N LYS A 56 -6.97 3.57 -10.86
CA LYS A 56 -8.18 3.84 -10.08
C LYS A 56 -8.87 2.51 -9.81
N TYR A 57 -8.95 2.13 -8.52
CA TYR A 57 -9.58 0.90 -8.07
C TYR A 57 -10.55 1.21 -6.93
N HIS A 58 -11.74 0.61 -6.98
CA HIS A 58 -12.84 0.83 -6.03
C HIS A 58 -13.16 2.31 -5.75
N GLY A 59 -13.02 3.16 -6.78
CA GLY A 59 -13.28 4.59 -6.69
C GLY A 59 -12.13 5.44 -6.14
N TYR A 60 -11.00 4.85 -5.77
CA TYR A 60 -9.82 5.56 -5.24
C TYR A 60 -8.61 5.43 -6.16
N ARG A 61 -7.72 6.44 -6.12
CA ARG A 61 -6.45 6.41 -6.85
C ARG A 61 -5.37 5.71 -6.01
N TRP A 62 -4.75 4.68 -6.58
CA TRP A 62 -3.72 3.88 -5.93
C TRP A 62 -2.40 3.98 -6.67
N ILE A 63 -1.32 3.89 -5.90
CA ILE A 63 0.02 3.61 -6.39
C ILE A 63 0.27 2.14 -6.13
N HIS A 64 0.54 1.37 -7.17
CA HIS A 64 0.83 -0.05 -7.11
C HIS A 64 2.32 -0.26 -7.39
N THR A 65 3.02 -0.86 -6.44
CA THR A 65 4.43 -1.25 -6.51
C THR A 65 4.53 -2.76 -6.51
N TYR A 66 5.21 -3.35 -7.48
CA TYR A 66 5.25 -4.81 -7.65
C TYR A 66 6.59 -5.25 -8.23
N GLY A 67 6.86 -6.55 -8.09
CA GLY A 67 8.07 -7.18 -8.60
C GLY A 67 8.11 -7.26 -10.13
N TRP A 68 9.32 -7.35 -10.67
CA TRP A 68 9.58 -7.50 -12.09
C TRP A 68 8.80 -8.70 -12.71
N GLN A 69 8.12 -8.48 -13.85
CA GLN A 69 7.27 -9.44 -14.58
C GLN A 69 5.99 -9.94 -13.89
N GLN A 70 5.60 -9.43 -12.73
CA GLN A 70 4.28 -9.78 -12.16
C GLN A 70 3.15 -9.17 -13.00
N SER A 71 2.36 -10.02 -13.66
CA SER A 71 1.16 -9.65 -14.43
C SER A 71 -0.11 -9.67 -13.58
N ALA A 72 -0.15 -10.53 -12.55
CA ALA A 72 -1.27 -10.68 -11.63
C ALA A 72 -0.80 -10.54 -10.17
N GLY A 73 -1.01 -9.35 -9.60
CA GLY A 73 -1.58 -9.29 -8.26
C GLY A 73 -0.76 -9.69 -7.04
N ASP A 74 0.55 -9.42 -6.96
CA ASP A 74 1.29 -9.69 -5.72
C ASP A 74 2.31 -8.58 -5.38
N GLY A 75 1.82 -7.35 -5.47
CA GLY A 75 2.52 -6.13 -5.08
C GLY A 75 1.78 -5.36 -3.98
N ASP A 76 2.44 -4.31 -3.50
CA ASP A 76 1.90 -3.40 -2.52
C ASP A 76 1.15 -2.24 -3.19
N TYR A 77 0.05 -1.83 -2.57
CA TYR A 77 -0.79 -0.74 -3.00
C TYR A 77 -0.86 0.33 -1.91
N TYR A 78 -0.71 1.59 -2.32
CA TYR A 78 -0.80 2.75 -1.44
C TYR A 78 -1.84 3.73 -1.95
N ASN A 79 -2.76 4.11 -1.07
CA ASN A 79 -3.74 5.17 -1.32
C ASN A 79 -3.60 6.27 -0.28
N LEU A 80 -3.71 7.52 -0.71
CA LEU A 80 -3.76 8.67 0.17
C LEU A 80 -5.07 9.40 -0.06
N HIS A 81 -5.93 9.41 0.95
CA HIS A 81 -7.25 10.02 0.87
C HIS A 81 -7.58 10.81 2.13
N LYS A 82 -8.60 11.67 2.06
CA LYS A 82 -9.10 12.43 3.20
C LYS A 82 -10.45 11.84 3.62
N PHE A 83 -10.53 11.31 4.85
CA PHE A 83 -11.76 10.84 5.45
C PHE A 83 -12.16 11.78 6.60
N GLY A 84 -13.20 12.57 6.39
CA GLY A 84 -13.56 13.67 7.28
C GLY A 84 -12.39 14.64 7.45
N LYS A 85 -11.96 14.89 8.70
CA LYS A 85 -10.80 15.75 8.99
C LYS A 85 -9.45 15.05 8.89
N HIS A 86 -9.40 13.74 8.69
CA HIS A 86 -8.17 12.97 8.75
C HIS A 86 -7.62 12.68 7.35
N LYS A 87 -6.34 12.97 7.16
CA LYS A 87 -5.58 12.44 6.02
C LYS A 87 -5.14 11.03 6.37
N VAL A 88 -5.53 10.06 5.54
CA VAL A 88 -5.31 8.63 5.78
C VAL A 88 -4.47 8.07 4.65
N LEU A 89 -3.40 7.38 5.02
CA LEU A 89 -2.59 6.56 4.13
C LEU A 89 -3.04 5.11 4.31
N THR A 90 -3.59 4.52 3.27
CA THR A 90 -4.02 3.12 3.25
C THR A 90 -2.95 2.28 2.55
N ALA A 91 -2.56 1.18 3.19
CA ALA A 91 -1.73 0.14 2.60
C ALA A 91 -2.59 -1.11 2.34
N ALA A 92 -2.39 -1.72 1.18
CA ALA A 92 -3.08 -2.92 0.74
C ALA A 92 -2.13 -3.81 -0.06
N GLY A 93 -2.46 -5.09 -0.22
CA GLY A 93 -1.66 -6.05 -0.97
C GLY A 93 -2.52 -7.09 -1.68
N GLY A 94 -1.85 -7.95 -2.45
CA GLY A 94 -2.46 -9.10 -3.11
C GLY A 94 -3.35 -8.76 -4.31
N ALA A 95 -3.91 -9.81 -4.91
CA ALA A 95 -4.52 -9.74 -6.24
C ALA A 95 -5.82 -8.93 -6.28
N ARG A 96 -6.47 -8.75 -5.14
CA ARG A 96 -7.73 -8.01 -5.00
C ARG A 96 -7.59 -6.70 -4.22
N ILE A 97 -6.37 -6.23 -3.97
CA ILE A 97 -6.09 -4.99 -3.20
C ILE A 97 -6.72 -5.07 -1.80
N TRP A 98 -6.34 -6.10 -1.04
CA TRP A 98 -6.80 -6.30 0.33
C TRP A 98 -6.09 -5.33 1.26
N VAL A 99 -6.85 -4.43 1.89
CA VAL A 99 -6.34 -3.48 2.87
C VAL A 99 -5.83 -4.23 4.09
N SER A 100 -4.58 -3.97 4.42
CA SER A 100 -3.91 -4.47 5.62
C SER A 100 -3.90 -3.43 6.75
N ALA A 101 -3.82 -2.13 6.42
CA ALA A 101 -3.80 -1.08 7.43
C ALA A 101 -4.16 0.31 6.91
N HIS A 102 -4.70 1.12 7.83
CA HIS A 102 -4.82 2.56 7.69
C HIS A 102 -3.87 3.27 8.63
N TYR A 103 -3.13 4.24 8.09
CA TYR A 103 -2.18 5.04 8.84
C TYR A 103 -2.60 6.50 8.93
N TYR A 104 -2.27 7.12 10.05
CA TYR A 104 -2.63 8.48 10.45
C TYR A 104 -1.39 9.30 10.82
N ARG A 105 -1.54 10.62 10.89
CA ARG A 105 -0.42 11.53 11.16
C ARG A 105 0.02 11.60 12.62
N SER A 106 -0.78 11.12 13.57
CA SER A 106 -0.43 11.13 15.00
C SER A 106 -0.74 9.78 15.65
N LYS A 107 0.02 9.45 16.71
CA LYS A 107 -0.19 8.25 17.51
C LYS A 107 -1.58 8.23 18.17
N SER A 108 -2.03 9.37 18.69
CA SER A 108 -3.34 9.51 19.35
C SER A 108 -4.49 9.24 18.39
N VAL A 109 -4.43 9.79 17.17
CA VAL A 109 -5.44 9.50 16.13
C VAL A 109 -5.37 8.04 15.72
N ALA A 110 -4.18 7.47 15.53
CA ALA A 110 -4.05 6.06 15.21
C ALA A 110 -4.69 5.15 16.28
N LYS A 111 -4.43 5.40 17.58
CA LYS A 111 -5.09 4.69 18.68
C LYS A 111 -6.61 4.84 18.64
N LYS A 112 -7.11 6.07 18.48
CA LYS A 112 -8.55 6.38 18.44
C LYS A 112 -9.25 5.69 17.27
N MET A 113 -8.61 5.64 16.12
CA MET A 113 -9.19 5.07 14.91
C MET A 113 -9.07 3.55 14.84
N GLY A 114 -8.08 2.96 15.51
CA GLY A 114 -7.92 1.51 15.63
C GLY A 114 -7.99 0.77 14.29
N THR A 115 -8.76 -0.31 14.27
CA THR A 115 -9.01 -1.16 13.09
C THR A 115 -10.23 -0.71 12.29
N LYS A 116 -10.54 0.58 12.27
CA LYS A 116 -11.70 1.12 11.55
C LYS A 116 -11.63 0.79 10.05
N HIS A 117 -12.73 0.27 9.52
CA HIS A 117 -12.94 0.09 8.10
C HIS A 117 -13.60 1.33 7.47
N TYR A 118 -13.23 1.62 6.22
CA TYR A 118 -13.82 2.64 5.36
C TYR A 118 -14.51 1.98 4.18
N ARG A 119 -15.61 2.61 3.74
CA ARG A 119 -16.43 2.11 2.64
C ARG A 119 -15.62 2.04 1.33
N LYS A 120 -15.97 1.05 0.50
CA LYS A 120 -15.36 0.73 -0.81
C LYS A 120 -13.94 0.15 -0.74
N PHE A 121 -13.37 -0.07 0.44
CA PHE A 121 -12.19 -0.91 0.57
C PHE A 121 -12.58 -2.36 0.82
N ILE A 122 -11.79 -3.27 0.28
CA ILE A 122 -11.82 -4.69 0.62
C ILE A 122 -10.72 -4.89 1.66
N TYR A 123 -11.04 -5.52 2.77
CA TYR A 123 -10.08 -5.82 3.82
C TYR A 123 -9.57 -7.23 3.62
N TYR A 124 -8.35 -7.52 4.10
CA TYR A 124 -7.98 -8.92 4.30
C TYR A 124 -9.12 -9.59 5.08
N PRO A 125 -9.60 -10.77 4.64
CA PRO A 125 -10.53 -11.52 5.49
C PRO A 125 -9.90 -11.66 6.87
N ASP A 126 -10.74 -11.59 7.91
CA ASP A 126 -10.39 -12.08 9.25
C ASP A 126 -10.19 -13.60 9.13
N LEU A 127 -9.13 -14.02 8.44
CA LEU A 127 -8.61 -15.36 8.57
C LEU A 127 -7.89 -15.31 9.91
N TRP A 128 -8.55 -15.93 10.90
CA TRP A 128 -8.13 -16.26 12.26
C TRP A 128 -8.38 -15.19 13.33
#